data_AF-A0A7W5AS12-F1
#
_entry.id   AF-A0A7W5AS12-F1
#
_cell.length_a   1.000
_cell.length_b   1.000
_cell.length_c   1.000
_cell.angle_alpha   90.00
_cell.angle_beta   90.00
_cell.angle_gamma   90.00
#
_symmetry.space_group_name_H-M   'P 1'
#
loop_
_entity.id
_entity.type
_entity.pdbx_description
1 polymer ?
#
loop_
_entity_poly.entity_id
_entity_poly.type
_entity_poly.pdbx_seq_one_letter_code
_entity_poly.pdbx_strand_id
1 'polypeptide(L)'
;MRKVLVLALLAAGVLFGMPTAPAQAAPVTGVAYQLKVTRSGMCLDVPGASTADGALLQQWGCTVNSTWQQFTLVASGSNYLIKNVNSGKCVDVPGWSTASGTQLQQYTCVSSQANQQWRLVSSGSNTYQVVNVNSGLCMSDKDASTSSGGAIIQETCTANTNKQWGFVTTSTAGATVAADGSGQYTTVQAAIDAVPADNTTRRVITIAPGTYREIVTVPSNKPYVTLQGLGSAPGQTVIVNNHSSAGGWGTSGSATVFVNGANFAATNLTISNDYGEGSQAVAANLNGDRSVFDNVRFLGAQDTLLVNNHRHYVKNSYVEGTVDFIFGSGTAVFQNTAVYQKRSTGGPITAARTDAANAYGFLFYRCTVTGATSNTTQLGRPWGPDAQVLYRETSLSATIATAQPWINMSSNVWTNARFFEYKNTGSGATINGNRPQMSDATAANYTPQRYLAGTDGWNPVG
;
A
#
# COMPACT_ATOMS: atom_id res chain seq x y z
N MET A 1 15.71 68.25 -6.24
CA MET A 1 14.62 67.31 -6.59
C MET A 1 15.24 66.11 -7.30
N ARG A 2 15.44 64.99 -6.59
CA ARG A 2 16.09 63.77 -7.11
C ARG A 2 15.09 62.96 -7.93
N LYS A 3 15.43 62.66 -9.19
CA LYS A 3 14.68 61.76 -10.07
C LYS A 3 14.92 60.30 -9.63
N VAL A 4 13.86 59.57 -9.33
CA VAL A 4 13.89 58.12 -9.07
C VAL A 4 13.57 57.41 -10.38
N LEU A 5 14.50 56.55 -10.83
CA LEU A 5 14.35 55.68 -11.98
C LEU A 5 13.74 54.36 -11.50
N VAL A 6 12.55 54.00 -11.98
CA VAL A 6 11.91 52.71 -11.67
C VAL A 6 12.38 51.68 -12.71
N LEU A 7 13.11 50.68 -12.25
CA LEU A 7 13.56 49.53 -13.04
C LEU A 7 12.45 48.46 -13.01
N ALA A 8 11.81 48.19 -14.15
CA ALA A 8 10.85 47.09 -14.28
C ALA A 8 11.60 45.77 -14.52
N LEU A 9 11.55 44.84 -13.55
CA LEU A 9 11.99 43.47 -13.75
C LEU A 9 10.89 42.69 -14.50
N LEU A 10 11.21 42.23 -15.71
CA LEU A 10 10.47 41.18 -16.42
C LEU A 10 10.81 39.83 -15.78
N ALA A 11 9.88 39.26 -15.01
CA ALA A 11 9.97 37.88 -14.56
C ALA A 11 9.54 36.94 -15.70
N ALA A 12 10.51 36.24 -16.30
CA ALA A 12 10.23 35.13 -17.21
C ALA A 12 9.64 33.96 -16.41
N GLY A 13 8.33 33.73 -16.56
CA GLY A 13 7.66 32.56 -16.00
C GLY A 13 8.11 31.29 -16.73
N VAL A 14 8.97 30.51 -16.09
CA VAL A 14 9.25 29.14 -16.52
C VAL A 14 8.02 28.29 -16.17
N LEU A 15 7.23 27.93 -17.17
CA LEU A 15 6.21 26.88 -17.03
C LEU A 15 6.94 25.57 -16.73
N PHE A 16 6.94 25.15 -15.47
CA PHE A 16 7.19 23.75 -15.13
C PHE A 16 6.06 22.93 -15.72
N GLY A 17 6.36 22.19 -16.80
CA GLY A 17 5.47 21.15 -17.31
C GLY A 17 5.20 20.18 -16.17
N MET A 18 3.93 20.06 -15.77
CA MET A 18 3.53 19.01 -14.84
C MET A 18 3.93 17.66 -15.46
N PRO A 19 4.58 16.76 -14.70
CA PRO A 19 4.87 15.43 -15.20
C PRO A 19 3.53 14.78 -15.59
N THR A 20 3.39 14.43 -16.87
CA THR A 20 2.26 13.63 -17.33
C THR A 20 2.27 12.33 -16.55
N ALA A 21 1.17 12.02 -15.87
CA ALA A 21 0.99 10.73 -15.20
C ALA A 21 1.38 9.60 -16.18
N PRO A 22 2.15 8.59 -15.75
CA PRO A 22 2.52 7.49 -16.63
C PRO A 22 1.24 6.86 -17.18
N ALA A 23 1.19 6.70 -18.51
CA ALA A 23 0.09 6.01 -19.17
C ALA A 23 -0.06 4.62 -18.54
N GLN A 24 -1.27 4.27 -18.13
CA GLN A 24 -1.57 2.95 -17.60
C GLN A 24 -1.25 1.91 -18.68
N ALA A 25 -0.60 0.81 -18.31
CA ALA A 25 -0.25 -0.26 -19.25
C ALA A 25 -1.48 -0.76 -20.01
N ALA A 26 -1.31 -1.10 -21.29
CA ALA A 26 -2.40 -1.59 -22.13
C ALA A 26 -3.10 -2.82 -21.52
N PRO A 27 -4.41 -3.02 -21.77
CA PRO A 27 -5.13 -4.19 -21.26
C PRO A 27 -4.39 -5.49 -21.59
N VAL A 28 -4.07 -6.25 -20.54
CA VAL A 28 -3.37 -7.54 -20.63
C VAL A 28 -4.37 -8.70 -20.61
N THR A 29 -3.96 -9.84 -21.17
CA THR A 29 -4.76 -11.08 -21.19
C THR A 29 -4.84 -11.72 -19.81
N GLY A 30 -5.84 -12.58 -19.60
CA GLY A 30 -6.00 -13.34 -18.35
C GLY A 30 -6.54 -12.55 -17.16
N VAL A 31 -6.73 -11.23 -17.29
CA VAL A 31 -7.34 -10.36 -16.27
C VAL A 31 -8.79 -10.06 -16.61
N ALA A 32 -9.65 -10.00 -15.60
CA ALA A 32 -11.07 -9.64 -15.74
C ALA A 32 -11.29 -8.13 -15.64
N TYR A 33 -11.99 -7.57 -16.63
CA TYR A 33 -12.29 -6.15 -16.74
C TYR A 33 -13.80 -5.89 -16.77
N GLN A 34 -14.19 -4.72 -16.27
CA GLN A 34 -15.43 -4.04 -16.63
C GLN A 34 -15.10 -3.09 -17.78
N LEU A 35 -15.72 -3.31 -18.94
CA LEU A 35 -15.56 -2.43 -20.10
C LEU A 35 -16.54 -1.26 -19.93
N LYS A 36 -16.03 -0.08 -19.63
CA LYS A 36 -16.82 1.12 -19.34
C LYS A 36 -16.85 2.02 -20.56
N VAL A 37 -18.03 2.33 -21.09
CA VAL A 37 -18.14 3.27 -22.21
C VAL A 37 -17.91 4.70 -21.71
N THR A 38 -17.08 5.48 -22.40
CA THR A 38 -16.70 6.83 -21.96
C THR A 38 -17.90 7.77 -21.92
N ARG A 39 -18.86 7.63 -22.83
CA ARG A 39 -20.03 8.52 -22.93
C ARG A 39 -20.91 8.54 -21.68
N SER A 40 -21.36 7.37 -21.22
CA SER A 40 -22.30 7.25 -20.11
C SER A 40 -21.63 6.88 -18.79
N GLY A 41 -20.41 6.34 -18.85
CA GLY A 41 -19.76 5.71 -17.70
C GLY A 41 -20.42 4.39 -17.27
N MET A 42 -21.29 3.80 -18.08
CA MET A 42 -21.87 2.48 -17.82
C MET A 42 -20.99 1.36 -18.38
N CYS A 43 -21.22 0.15 -17.88
CA CYS A 43 -20.44 -1.03 -18.23
C CYS A 43 -21.13 -1.86 -19.31
N LEU A 44 -20.34 -2.53 -20.13
CA LEU A 44 -20.81 -3.63 -20.98
C LEU A 44 -21.49 -4.68 -20.11
N ASP A 45 -22.67 -5.11 -20.51
CA ASP A 45 -23.56 -5.93 -19.70
C ASP A 45 -24.18 -7.05 -20.55
N VAL A 46 -24.20 -8.24 -19.97
CA VAL A 46 -25.04 -9.35 -20.44
C VAL A 46 -26.37 -9.30 -19.67
N PRO A 47 -27.50 -8.96 -20.31
CA PRO A 47 -28.78 -8.76 -19.63
C PRO A 47 -29.18 -9.97 -18.79
N GLY A 48 -29.58 -9.72 -17.54
CA GLY A 48 -30.09 -10.76 -16.64
C GLY A 48 -29.08 -11.87 -16.34
N ALA A 49 -27.77 -11.61 -16.48
CA ALA A 49 -26.71 -12.60 -16.35
C ALA A 49 -26.90 -13.85 -17.22
N SER A 50 -27.54 -13.69 -18.38
CA SER A 50 -27.82 -14.80 -19.30
C SER A 50 -26.55 -15.59 -19.66
N THR A 51 -26.68 -16.90 -19.81
CA THR A 51 -25.65 -17.80 -20.34
C THR A 51 -25.99 -18.35 -21.72
N ALA A 52 -27.11 -17.90 -22.31
CA ALA A 52 -27.57 -18.35 -23.62
C ALA A 52 -26.73 -17.74 -24.76
N ASP A 53 -26.56 -18.53 -25.82
CA ASP A 53 -26.09 -17.99 -27.10
C ASP A 53 -27.12 -17.02 -27.66
N GLY A 54 -26.66 -15.92 -28.24
CA GLY A 54 -27.53 -14.90 -28.81
C GLY A 54 -28.11 -13.91 -27.80
N ALA A 55 -27.70 -13.94 -26.53
CA ALA A 55 -28.06 -12.88 -25.61
C ALA A 55 -27.42 -11.56 -26.06
N LEU A 56 -28.27 -10.61 -26.43
CA LEU A 56 -27.87 -9.31 -26.96
C LEU A 56 -27.22 -8.46 -25.86
N LEU A 57 -26.10 -7.83 -26.19
CA LEU A 57 -25.34 -7.02 -25.25
C LEU A 57 -25.95 -5.61 -25.12
N GLN A 58 -25.85 -5.07 -23.92
CA GLN A 58 -26.32 -3.73 -23.57
C GLN A 58 -25.29 -3.00 -22.70
N GLN A 59 -25.51 -1.70 -22.45
CA GLN A 59 -24.88 -1.00 -21.35
C GLN A 59 -25.77 -0.99 -20.11
N TRP A 60 -25.18 -1.08 -18.93
CA TRP A 60 -25.88 -0.97 -17.66
C TRP A 60 -24.99 -0.33 -16.58
N GLY A 61 -25.59 0.18 -15.51
CA GLY A 61 -24.85 0.65 -14.35
C GLY A 61 -23.83 -0.39 -13.87
N CYS A 62 -22.58 0.04 -13.69
CA CYS A 62 -21.48 -0.84 -13.29
C CYS A 62 -21.73 -1.39 -11.88
N THR A 63 -21.91 -2.71 -11.77
CA THR A 63 -22.17 -3.40 -10.51
C THR A 63 -20.91 -4.14 -10.06
N VAL A 64 -20.41 -3.80 -8.88
CA VAL A 64 -19.16 -4.38 -8.35
C VAL A 64 -19.32 -5.90 -8.16
N ASN A 65 -18.27 -6.67 -8.48
CA ASN A 65 -18.23 -8.14 -8.37
C ASN A 65 -19.30 -8.91 -9.19
N SER A 66 -20.01 -8.25 -10.11
CA SER A 66 -21.02 -8.89 -10.95
C SER A 66 -20.37 -9.54 -12.17
N THR A 67 -20.20 -10.86 -12.14
CA THR A 67 -19.47 -11.64 -13.15
C THR A 67 -20.03 -11.49 -14.57
N TRP A 68 -21.32 -11.16 -14.74
CA TRP A 68 -21.94 -10.94 -16.06
C TRP A 68 -21.58 -9.60 -16.70
N GLN A 69 -20.99 -8.67 -15.94
CA GLN A 69 -20.39 -7.42 -16.43
C GLN A 69 -18.86 -7.49 -16.47
N GLN A 70 -18.28 -8.66 -16.21
CA GLN A 70 -16.84 -8.87 -16.23
C GLN A 70 -16.45 -9.65 -17.49
N PHE A 71 -15.36 -9.22 -18.13
CA PHE A 71 -14.85 -9.80 -19.36
C PHE A 71 -13.34 -9.96 -19.29
N THR A 72 -12.86 -11.14 -19.67
CA THR A 72 -11.45 -11.46 -19.77
C THR A 72 -10.99 -11.37 -21.22
N LEU A 73 -9.83 -10.76 -21.44
CA LEU A 73 -9.16 -10.80 -22.74
C LEU A 73 -8.42 -12.14 -22.91
N VAL A 74 -8.72 -12.86 -23.98
CA VAL A 74 -8.04 -14.11 -24.36
C VAL A 74 -7.29 -13.88 -25.66
N ALA A 75 -5.99 -14.18 -25.68
CA ALA A 75 -5.17 -14.03 -26.88
C ALA A 75 -5.69 -14.91 -28.03
N SER A 76 -5.76 -14.34 -29.24
CA SER A 76 -6.12 -15.02 -30.48
C SER A 76 -5.25 -14.48 -31.62
N GLY A 77 -4.02 -14.99 -31.71
CA GLY A 77 -2.99 -14.41 -32.58
C GLY A 77 -2.60 -13.01 -32.13
N SER A 78 -2.65 -12.02 -33.03
CA SER A 78 -2.46 -10.59 -32.71
C SER A 78 -3.74 -9.88 -32.24
N ASN A 79 -4.86 -10.61 -32.13
CA ASN A 79 -6.16 -10.09 -31.73
C ASN A 79 -6.61 -10.71 -30.40
N TYR A 80 -7.79 -10.31 -29.92
CA TYR A 80 -8.37 -10.80 -28.68
C TYR A 80 -9.77 -11.39 -28.90
N LEU A 81 -10.09 -12.44 -28.16
CA LEU A 81 -11.48 -12.72 -27.79
C LEU A 81 -11.79 -11.94 -26.51
N ILE A 82 -13.01 -11.43 -26.41
CA ILE A 82 -13.53 -10.77 -25.20
C ILE A 82 -14.52 -11.73 -24.57
N LYS A 83 -14.10 -12.47 -23.55
CA LYS A 83 -14.85 -13.58 -22.95
C LYS A 83 -15.54 -13.13 -21.67
N ASN A 84 -16.86 -13.23 -21.60
CA ASN A 84 -17.62 -12.95 -20.39
C ASN A 84 -17.25 -13.96 -19.28
N VAL A 85 -17.05 -13.46 -18.06
CA VAL A 85 -16.63 -14.27 -16.90
C VAL A 85 -17.75 -15.17 -16.40
N ASN A 86 -19.01 -14.71 -16.44
CA ASN A 86 -20.16 -15.50 -15.99
C ASN A 86 -20.50 -16.64 -16.94
N SER A 87 -20.71 -16.35 -18.22
CA SER A 87 -21.17 -17.35 -19.19
C SER A 87 -20.04 -18.16 -19.83
N GLY A 88 -18.81 -17.64 -19.79
CA GLY A 88 -17.69 -18.19 -20.55
C GLY A 88 -17.82 -18.00 -22.07
N LYS A 89 -18.75 -17.15 -22.53
CA LYS A 89 -19.02 -16.88 -23.96
C LYS A 89 -18.32 -15.62 -24.43
N CYS A 90 -18.12 -15.50 -25.73
CA CYS A 90 -17.37 -14.41 -26.33
C CYS A 90 -18.31 -13.35 -26.90
N VAL A 91 -17.88 -12.09 -26.84
CA VAL A 91 -18.53 -11.01 -27.57
C VAL A 91 -18.43 -11.28 -29.06
N ASP A 92 -19.58 -11.34 -29.71
CA ASP A 92 -19.78 -11.88 -31.05
C ASP A 92 -20.61 -10.91 -31.89
N VAL A 93 -20.23 -10.77 -33.16
CA VAL A 93 -21.07 -10.13 -34.17
C VAL A 93 -21.99 -11.19 -34.80
N PRO A 94 -23.33 -11.10 -34.61
CA PRO A 94 -24.26 -12.11 -35.09
C PRO A 94 -24.16 -12.34 -36.61
N GLY A 95 -24.10 -13.61 -37.01
CA GLY A 95 -24.14 -14.00 -38.41
C GLY A 95 -23.01 -13.41 -39.26
N TRP A 96 -21.88 -13.04 -38.65
CA TRP A 96 -20.74 -12.40 -39.33
C TRP A 96 -21.10 -11.10 -40.06
N SER A 97 -22.17 -10.43 -39.63
CA SER A 97 -22.65 -9.20 -40.25
C SER A 97 -21.54 -8.15 -40.36
N THR A 98 -21.46 -7.48 -41.50
CA THR A 98 -20.64 -6.28 -41.69
C THR A 98 -21.47 -5.00 -41.68
N ALA A 99 -22.78 -5.11 -41.38
CA ALA A 99 -23.69 -3.97 -41.37
C ALA A 99 -23.51 -3.13 -40.10
N SER A 100 -23.33 -1.82 -40.30
CA SER A 100 -23.41 -0.82 -39.23
C SER A 100 -24.78 -0.86 -38.57
N GLY A 101 -24.83 -0.75 -37.24
CA GLY A 101 -26.05 -0.86 -36.44
C GLY A 101 -26.37 -2.27 -35.95
N THR A 102 -25.61 -3.30 -36.35
CA THR A 102 -25.84 -4.67 -35.85
C THR A 102 -25.56 -4.72 -34.34
N GLN A 103 -26.56 -5.11 -33.54
CA GLN A 103 -26.39 -5.32 -32.10
C GLN A 103 -25.51 -6.54 -31.85
N LEU A 104 -24.53 -6.38 -30.96
CA LEU A 104 -23.63 -7.44 -30.57
C LEU A 104 -24.33 -8.42 -29.63
N GLN A 105 -23.87 -9.66 -29.62
CA GLN A 105 -24.36 -10.71 -28.74
C GLN A 105 -23.20 -11.36 -28.00
N GLN A 106 -23.50 -12.21 -27.02
CA GLN A 106 -22.56 -13.26 -26.64
C GLN A 106 -22.84 -14.55 -27.41
N TYR A 107 -21.79 -15.27 -27.75
CA TYR A 107 -21.90 -16.58 -28.38
C TYR A 107 -20.76 -17.51 -27.94
N THR A 108 -20.94 -18.81 -28.06
CA THR A 108 -19.92 -19.82 -27.80
C THR A 108 -18.61 -19.44 -28.50
N CYS A 109 -17.53 -19.35 -27.71
CA CYS A 109 -16.22 -18.90 -28.17
C CYS A 109 -15.62 -19.85 -29.20
N VAL A 110 -15.20 -19.32 -30.35
CA VAL A 110 -14.43 -20.07 -31.36
C VAL A 110 -13.26 -19.20 -31.83
N SER A 111 -12.05 -19.57 -31.42
CA SER A 111 -10.85 -18.73 -31.62
C SER A 111 -10.48 -18.45 -33.07
N SER A 112 -10.86 -19.31 -34.01
CA SER A 112 -10.63 -19.11 -35.44
C SER A 112 -11.63 -18.16 -36.12
N GLN A 113 -12.69 -17.74 -35.43
CA GLN A 113 -13.78 -16.96 -36.04
C GLN A 113 -13.53 -15.44 -35.94
N ALA A 114 -13.33 -14.78 -37.09
CA ALA A 114 -12.98 -13.35 -37.14
C ALA A 114 -14.11 -12.43 -36.65
N ASN A 115 -15.38 -12.87 -36.66
CA ASN A 115 -16.51 -12.11 -36.11
C ASN A 115 -16.51 -12.07 -34.56
N GLN A 116 -15.70 -12.90 -33.89
CA GLN A 116 -15.47 -12.89 -32.44
C GLN A 116 -14.10 -12.33 -32.04
N GLN A 117 -13.25 -12.00 -33.02
CA GLN A 117 -11.93 -11.43 -32.78
C GLN A 117 -11.99 -9.90 -32.81
N TRP A 118 -11.28 -9.27 -31.88
CA TRP A 118 -11.27 -7.83 -31.67
C TRP A 118 -9.85 -7.30 -31.58
N ARG A 119 -9.60 -6.15 -32.22
CA ARG A 119 -8.40 -5.34 -32.08
C ARG A 119 -8.67 -4.17 -31.16
N LEU A 120 -7.77 -3.90 -30.22
CA LEU A 120 -7.84 -2.74 -29.34
C LEU A 120 -6.98 -1.62 -29.94
N VAL A 121 -7.61 -0.53 -30.39
CA VAL A 121 -6.93 0.64 -30.95
C VAL A 121 -7.00 1.77 -29.93
N SER A 122 -5.85 2.31 -29.52
CA SER A 122 -5.81 3.44 -28.56
C SER A 122 -6.60 4.63 -29.10
N SER A 123 -7.47 5.22 -28.26
CA SER A 123 -8.38 6.30 -28.66
C SER A 123 -8.46 7.46 -27.67
N GLY A 124 -7.52 7.54 -26.73
CA GLY A 124 -7.42 8.60 -25.72
C GLY A 124 -6.57 8.16 -24.53
N SER A 125 -6.58 8.93 -23.43
CA SER A 125 -5.94 8.53 -22.18
C SER A 125 -6.66 7.32 -21.57
N ASN A 126 -6.04 6.13 -21.67
CA ASN A 126 -6.52 4.86 -21.11
C ASN A 126 -7.87 4.37 -21.67
N THR A 127 -8.19 4.72 -22.92
CA THR A 127 -9.40 4.24 -23.61
C THR A 127 -9.06 3.65 -24.98
N TYR A 128 -9.89 2.72 -25.41
CA TYR A 128 -9.70 1.97 -26.66
C TYR A 128 -10.97 1.97 -27.50
N GLN A 129 -10.80 2.07 -28.81
CA GLN A 129 -11.77 1.56 -29.76
C GLN A 129 -11.60 0.04 -29.86
N VAL A 130 -12.72 -0.68 -29.72
CA VAL A 130 -12.75 -2.14 -29.81
C VAL A 130 -13.25 -2.51 -31.21
N VAL A 131 -12.33 -2.85 -32.10
CA VAL A 131 -12.58 -2.98 -33.54
C VAL A 131 -12.74 -4.46 -33.91
N ASN A 132 -13.86 -4.83 -34.50
CA ASN A 132 -14.09 -6.20 -34.96
C ASN A 132 -13.15 -6.54 -36.12
N VAL A 133 -12.55 -7.72 -36.09
CA VAL A 133 -11.57 -8.14 -37.13
C VAL A 133 -12.26 -8.46 -38.45
N ASN A 134 -13.47 -9.01 -38.44
CA ASN A 134 -14.22 -9.33 -39.67
C ASN A 134 -14.76 -8.08 -40.38
N SER A 135 -15.44 -7.18 -39.66
CA SER A 135 -16.12 -6.03 -40.27
C SER A 135 -15.28 -4.75 -40.32
N GLY A 136 -14.25 -4.63 -39.49
CA GLY A 136 -13.51 -3.37 -39.29
C GLY A 136 -14.31 -2.28 -38.54
N LEU A 137 -15.51 -2.59 -38.04
CA LEU A 137 -16.37 -1.67 -37.31
C LEU A 137 -16.06 -1.69 -35.80
N CYS A 138 -16.41 -0.60 -35.12
CA CYS A 138 -16.18 -0.42 -33.69
C CYS A 138 -17.40 -0.85 -32.87
N MET A 139 -17.16 -1.53 -31.76
CA MET A 139 -18.13 -1.66 -30.68
C MET A 139 -18.54 -0.28 -30.17
N SER A 140 -19.83 -0.01 -30.14
CA SER A 140 -20.40 1.30 -29.85
C SER A 140 -21.64 1.19 -28.98
N ASP A 141 -21.80 2.13 -28.07
CA ASP A 141 -23.08 2.40 -27.45
C ASP A 141 -24.00 3.13 -28.44
N LYS A 142 -25.11 2.47 -28.80
CA LYS A 142 -26.05 2.93 -29.82
C LYS A 142 -26.59 4.32 -29.48
N ASP A 143 -26.54 5.20 -30.46
CA ASP A 143 -27.05 6.57 -30.40
C ASP A 143 -26.48 7.41 -29.23
N ALA A 144 -25.31 7.01 -28.68
CA ALA A 144 -24.65 7.65 -27.55
C ALA A 144 -25.55 7.79 -26.30
N SER A 145 -26.35 6.75 -26.05
CA SER A 145 -27.28 6.64 -24.93
C SER A 145 -26.60 6.85 -23.57
N THR A 146 -27.31 7.49 -22.64
CA THR A 146 -26.93 7.57 -21.23
C THR A 146 -27.87 6.78 -20.33
N SER A 147 -28.76 5.99 -20.91
CA SER A 147 -29.74 5.17 -20.20
C SER A 147 -29.27 3.72 -20.10
N SER A 148 -29.57 3.09 -18.96
CA SER A 148 -29.40 1.63 -18.81
C SER A 148 -30.29 0.88 -19.79
N GLY A 149 -29.76 -0.20 -20.37
CA GLY A 149 -30.40 -0.94 -21.44
C GLY A 149 -30.08 -0.45 -22.85
N GLY A 150 -29.23 0.58 -23.00
CA GLY A 150 -28.75 1.02 -24.31
C GLY A 150 -28.05 -0.13 -25.06
N ALA A 151 -28.44 -0.36 -26.31
CA ALA A 151 -27.90 -1.45 -27.11
C ALA A 151 -26.41 -1.24 -27.44
N ILE A 152 -25.60 -2.30 -27.33
CA ILE A 152 -24.23 -2.28 -27.83
C ILE A 152 -24.20 -2.83 -29.24
N ILE A 153 -23.80 -2.00 -30.20
CA ILE A 153 -23.80 -2.30 -31.63
C ILE A 153 -22.36 -2.27 -32.18
N GLN A 154 -22.18 -2.69 -33.43
CA GLN A 154 -21.04 -2.27 -34.24
C GLN A 154 -21.42 -1.14 -35.20
N GLU A 155 -20.55 -0.16 -35.37
CA GLU A 155 -20.71 0.91 -36.37
C GLU A 155 -19.36 1.54 -36.76
N THR A 156 -19.37 2.44 -37.74
CA THR A 156 -18.15 3.11 -38.23
C THR A 156 -17.36 3.73 -37.07
N CYS A 157 -16.07 3.38 -36.99
CA CYS A 157 -15.18 3.93 -35.98
C CYS A 157 -15.04 5.45 -36.11
N THR A 158 -15.34 6.17 -35.03
CA THR A 158 -15.11 7.62 -34.91
C THR A 158 -14.56 7.96 -33.53
N ALA A 159 -13.93 9.13 -33.37
CA ALA A 159 -13.33 9.58 -32.12
C ALA A 159 -14.36 10.03 -31.06
N ASN A 160 -15.63 9.61 -31.18
CA ASN A 160 -16.70 10.00 -30.26
C ASN A 160 -16.69 9.11 -29.02
N THR A 161 -17.10 9.68 -27.88
CA THR A 161 -17.02 9.01 -26.57
C THR A 161 -17.91 7.78 -26.42
N ASN A 162 -18.89 7.57 -27.31
CA ASN A 162 -19.74 6.37 -27.30
C ASN A 162 -19.06 5.13 -27.93
N LYS A 163 -17.87 5.29 -28.52
CA LYS A 163 -17.04 4.22 -29.11
C LYS A 163 -15.71 4.04 -28.38
N GLN A 164 -15.54 4.74 -27.27
CA GLN A 164 -14.34 4.69 -26.44
C GLN A 164 -14.66 3.87 -25.20
N TRP A 165 -13.85 2.85 -24.94
CA TRP A 165 -14.04 1.92 -23.85
C TRP A 165 -12.83 1.93 -22.92
N GLY A 166 -13.06 2.16 -21.63
CA GLY A 166 -12.09 1.98 -20.57
C GLY A 166 -12.14 0.55 -20.04
N PHE A 167 -10.99 -0.10 -19.94
CA PHE A 167 -10.86 -1.46 -19.37
C PHE A 167 -10.51 -1.34 -17.89
N VAL A 168 -11.53 -1.33 -17.03
CA VAL A 168 -11.36 -1.18 -15.58
C VAL A 168 -11.20 -2.56 -14.96
N THR A 169 -10.08 -2.84 -14.29
CA THR A 169 -9.88 -4.14 -13.63
C THR A 169 -10.91 -4.35 -12.52
N THR A 170 -11.54 -5.53 -12.51
CA THR A 170 -12.64 -5.85 -11.58
C THR A 170 -12.20 -6.70 -10.41
N SER A 171 -10.90 -7.01 -10.32
CA SER A 171 -10.41 -7.89 -9.26
C SER A 171 -10.45 -7.19 -7.90
N THR A 172 -11.28 -7.76 -7.02
CA THR A 172 -11.03 -7.79 -5.58
C THR A 172 -9.90 -8.75 -5.23
N ALA A 173 -9.47 -9.62 -6.15
CA ALA A 173 -8.16 -10.28 -6.07
C ALA A 173 -7.09 -9.19 -6.16
N GLY A 174 -6.23 -9.13 -5.15
CA GLY A 174 -5.27 -8.05 -5.00
C GLY A 174 -4.36 -7.90 -6.22
N ALA A 175 -3.89 -6.67 -6.48
CA ALA A 175 -2.90 -6.44 -7.52
C ALA A 175 -1.70 -7.36 -7.28
N THR A 176 -1.27 -8.12 -8.30
CA THR A 176 -0.13 -9.04 -8.16
C THR A 176 1.16 -8.35 -8.61
N VAL A 177 2.19 -8.43 -7.78
CA VAL A 177 3.51 -7.90 -8.05
C VAL A 177 4.49 -9.06 -8.14
N ALA A 178 5.26 -9.15 -9.24
CA ALA A 178 6.36 -10.10 -9.35
C ALA A 178 7.49 -9.50 -10.18
N ALA A 179 8.71 -9.47 -9.62
CA ALA A 179 9.88 -8.88 -10.28
C ALA A 179 10.25 -9.55 -11.62
N ASP A 180 9.87 -10.82 -11.81
CA ASP A 180 10.10 -11.60 -13.03
C ASP A 180 9.10 -11.34 -14.17
N GLY A 181 8.10 -10.47 -13.93
CA GLY A 181 7.06 -10.14 -14.90
C GLY A 181 5.87 -11.11 -14.93
N SER A 182 5.82 -12.10 -14.04
CA SER A 182 4.68 -13.02 -13.92
C SER A 182 3.45 -12.41 -13.24
N GLY A 183 3.63 -11.25 -12.57
CA GLY A 183 2.57 -10.46 -11.93
C GLY A 183 1.99 -9.40 -12.86
N GLN A 184 0.89 -8.77 -12.43
CA GLN A 184 0.31 -7.60 -13.12
C GLN A 184 1.25 -6.39 -13.12
N TYR A 185 2.09 -6.28 -12.09
CA TYR A 185 3.10 -5.24 -11.93
C TYR A 185 4.46 -5.88 -11.63
N THR A 186 5.54 -5.21 -12.03
CA THR A 186 6.92 -5.62 -11.70
C THR A 186 7.46 -4.92 -10.45
N THR A 187 6.80 -3.84 -10.01
CA THR A 187 7.18 -3.06 -8.82
C THR A 187 5.99 -2.89 -7.87
N VAL A 188 6.29 -2.74 -6.59
CA VAL A 188 5.29 -2.50 -5.54
C VAL A 188 4.68 -1.11 -5.70
N GLN A 189 5.49 -0.10 -6.05
CA GLN A 189 4.99 1.25 -6.25
C GLN A 189 3.96 1.32 -7.39
N ALA A 190 4.17 0.63 -8.52
CA ALA A 190 3.23 0.66 -9.63
C ALA A 190 1.86 0.08 -9.26
N ALA A 191 1.83 -0.96 -8.41
CA ALA A 191 0.59 -1.52 -7.90
C ALA A 191 -0.15 -0.54 -6.95
N ILE A 192 0.59 0.21 -6.12
CA ILE A 192 0.02 1.27 -5.27
C ILE A 192 -0.48 2.43 -6.12
N ASP A 193 0.24 2.81 -7.17
CA ASP A 193 -0.14 3.88 -8.09
C ASP A 193 -1.47 3.60 -8.78
N ALA A 194 -1.77 2.33 -9.05
CA ALA A 194 -3.03 1.88 -9.62
C ALA A 194 -4.21 1.87 -8.64
N VAL A 195 -3.99 1.94 -7.32
CA VAL A 195 -5.09 2.09 -6.35
C VAL A 195 -5.75 3.46 -6.56
N PRO A 196 -7.09 3.53 -6.72
CA PRO A 196 -7.78 4.80 -6.89
C PRO A 196 -7.56 5.75 -5.71
N ALA A 197 -7.55 7.06 -6.00
CA ALA A 197 -7.66 8.06 -4.94
C ALA A 197 -8.98 7.90 -4.18
N ASP A 198 -8.97 8.29 -2.90
CA ASP A 198 -10.10 8.26 -1.97
C ASP A 198 -10.71 6.85 -1.83
N ASN A 199 -9.89 5.82 -2.00
CA ASN A 199 -10.30 4.42 -1.93
C ASN A 199 -10.92 4.09 -0.56
N THR A 200 -12.18 3.64 -0.54
CA THR A 200 -12.92 3.30 0.69
C THR A 200 -12.94 1.81 1.01
N THR A 201 -12.38 0.98 0.13
CA THR A 201 -12.43 -0.49 0.21
C THR A 201 -11.04 -1.10 0.33
N ARG A 202 -10.86 -2.13 1.16
CA ARG A 202 -9.56 -2.83 1.30
C ARG A 202 -9.02 -3.29 -0.06
N ARG A 203 -7.85 -2.79 -0.46
CA ARG A 203 -7.11 -3.22 -1.66
C ARG A 203 -5.88 -3.99 -1.22
N VAL A 204 -5.92 -5.32 -1.39
CA VAL A 204 -4.75 -6.16 -1.17
C VAL A 204 -3.84 -6.06 -2.38
N ILE A 205 -2.53 -6.05 -2.17
CA ILE A 205 -1.49 -6.10 -3.19
C ILE A 205 -0.60 -7.26 -2.77
N THR A 206 -0.64 -8.35 -3.54
CA THR A 206 0.15 -9.54 -3.25
C THR A 206 1.48 -9.46 -3.97
N ILE A 207 2.57 -9.74 -3.26
CA ILE A 207 3.93 -9.55 -3.75
C ILE A 207 4.65 -10.90 -3.72
N ALA A 208 5.04 -11.40 -4.89
CA ALA A 208 5.78 -12.66 -5.04
C ALA A 208 7.14 -12.60 -4.31
N PRO A 209 7.73 -13.76 -3.94
CA PRO A 209 9.09 -13.81 -3.44
C PRO A 209 10.07 -13.08 -4.36
N GLY A 210 10.98 -12.32 -3.77
CA GLY A 210 11.95 -11.49 -4.49
C GLY A 210 12.44 -10.31 -3.66
N THR A 211 13.50 -9.67 -4.16
CA THR A 211 14.03 -8.42 -3.61
C THR A 211 13.65 -7.27 -4.53
N TYR A 212 12.85 -6.35 -4.02
CA TYR A 212 12.32 -5.18 -4.69
C TYR A 212 13.11 -3.96 -4.20
N ARG A 213 14.10 -3.53 -4.99
CA ARG A 213 14.90 -2.34 -4.68
C ARG A 213 14.19 -1.09 -5.21
N GLU A 214 13.36 -0.49 -4.37
CA GLU A 214 12.54 0.67 -4.72
C GLU A 214 12.18 1.48 -3.47
N ILE A 215 11.77 2.73 -3.68
CA ILE A 215 11.07 3.51 -2.66
C ILE A 215 9.58 3.28 -2.84
N VAL A 216 8.90 2.90 -1.76
CA VAL A 216 7.45 2.71 -1.75
C VAL A 216 6.78 3.80 -0.94
N THR A 217 5.83 4.51 -1.52
CA THR A 217 4.98 5.49 -0.85
C THR A 217 3.54 5.10 -1.01
N VAL A 218 2.84 4.90 0.11
CA VAL A 218 1.38 4.82 0.19
C VAL A 218 0.85 6.22 0.51
N PRO A 219 0.32 6.96 -0.47
CA PRO A 219 -0.14 8.34 -0.28
C PRO A 219 -1.32 8.43 0.71
N SER A 220 -1.48 9.60 1.33
CA SER A 220 -2.57 9.85 2.29
C SER A 220 -3.97 9.71 1.68
N ASN A 221 -4.11 10.03 0.39
CA ASN A 221 -5.36 9.89 -0.37
C ASN A 221 -5.60 8.46 -0.88
N LYS A 222 -4.81 7.45 -0.46
CA LYS A 222 -5.03 6.04 -0.81
C LYS A 222 -5.14 5.17 0.45
N PRO A 223 -6.20 5.33 1.26
CA PRO A 223 -6.37 4.52 2.46
C PRO A 223 -6.75 3.07 2.12
N TYR A 224 -6.72 2.21 3.13
CA TYR A 224 -7.11 0.78 3.04
C TYR A 224 -6.26 -0.07 2.07
N VAL A 225 -5.00 0.28 1.84
CA VAL A 225 -4.05 -0.55 1.09
C VAL A 225 -3.47 -1.66 1.99
N THR A 226 -3.24 -2.85 1.44
CA THR A 226 -2.56 -3.94 2.13
C THR A 226 -1.46 -4.54 1.27
N LEU A 227 -0.23 -4.59 1.78
CA LEU A 227 0.87 -5.31 1.14
C LEU A 227 1.00 -6.71 1.74
N GLN A 228 0.91 -7.75 0.92
CA GLN A 228 0.99 -9.14 1.36
C GLN A 228 2.09 -9.87 0.61
N GLY A 229 3.17 -10.24 1.30
CA GLY A 229 4.18 -11.13 0.72
C GLY A 229 3.67 -12.57 0.59
N LEU A 230 3.99 -13.22 -0.53
CA LEU A 230 3.56 -14.59 -0.85
C LEU A 230 4.61 -15.66 -0.52
N GLY A 231 5.77 -15.27 0.00
CA GLY A 231 6.79 -16.23 0.46
C GLY A 231 6.30 -17.09 1.62
N SER A 232 6.93 -18.24 1.83
CA SER A 232 6.65 -19.09 3.00
C SER A 232 7.12 -18.47 4.32
N ALA A 233 7.95 -17.42 4.24
CA ALA A 233 8.43 -16.63 5.37
C ALA A 233 8.61 -15.16 4.96
N PRO A 234 8.52 -14.20 5.90
CA PRO A 234 8.61 -12.78 5.58
C PRO A 234 9.95 -12.33 5.00
N GLY A 235 11.01 -13.14 5.17
CA GLY A 235 12.33 -12.89 4.58
C GLY A 235 12.43 -13.14 3.08
N GLN A 236 11.42 -13.74 2.45
CA GLN A 236 11.46 -14.09 1.02
C GLN A 236 10.90 -12.99 0.12
N THR A 237 10.12 -12.05 0.65
CA THR A 237 9.65 -10.86 -0.06
C THR A 237 10.23 -9.64 0.63
N VAL A 238 11.18 -8.96 -0.01
CA VAL A 238 11.97 -7.88 0.61
C VAL A 238 11.81 -6.59 -0.19
N ILE A 239 11.33 -5.52 0.44
CA ILE A 239 11.36 -4.16 -0.11
C ILE A 239 12.56 -3.44 0.52
N VAL A 240 13.49 -2.94 -0.30
CA VAL A 240 14.78 -2.44 0.18
C VAL A 240 15.26 -1.18 -0.53
N ASN A 241 15.91 -0.29 0.21
CA ASN A 241 16.69 0.82 -0.33
C ASN A 241 17.82 1.21 0.66
N ASN A 242 18.72 2.13 0.27
CA ASN A 242 19.86 2.58 1.09
C ASN A 242 19.94 4.11 1.29
N HIS A 243 18.84 4.86 1.15
CA HIS A 243 18.85 6.29 1.46
C HIS A 243 19.20 6.53 2.93
N SER A 244 19.90 7.63 3.21
CA SER A 244 20.27 8.05 4.55
C SER A 244 20.32 9.57 4.68
N SER A 245 20.36 10.07 5.92
CA SER A 245 20.51 11.51 6.18
C SER A 245 21.84 12.04 5.65
N ALA A 246 22.94 11.30 5.80
CA ALA A 246 24.25 11.66 5.25
C ALA A 246 24.24 11.70 3.71
N GLY A 247 23.33 10.94 3.07
CA GLY A 247 23.08 11.00 1.63
C GLY A 247 22.24 12.21 1.16
N GLY A 248 21.90 13.14 2.06
CA GLY A 248 21.15 14.36 1.73
C GLY A 248 19.63 14.24 1.77
N TRP A 249 19.07 13.08 2.14
CA TRP A 249 17.63 12.85 2.21
C TRP A 249 16.98 13.30 3.53
N GLY A 250 17.81 13.64 4.53
CA GLY A 250 17.37 13.80 5.91
C GLY A 250 16.88 12.49 6.53
N THR A 251 16.66 12.47 7.84
CA THR A 251 16.18 11.26 8.54
C THR A 251 14.83 10.79 7.99
N SER A 252 13.79 11.62 8.01
CA SER A 252 12.45 11.19 7.58
C SER A 252 12.36 10.86 6.09
N GLY A 253 13.12 11.55 5.25
CA GLY A 253 13.16 11.34 3.79
C GLY A 253 14.02 10.14 3.37
N SER A 254 14.74 9.52 4.30
CA SER A 254 15.55 8.32 4.04
C SER A 254 14.75 7.01 4.01
N ALA A 255 13.44 7.06 4.29
CA ALA A 255 12.63 5.86 4.44
C ALA A 255 12.56 5.02 3.16
N THR A 256 12.63 3.69 3.30
CA THR A 256 12.35 2.77 2.18
C THR A 256 10.85 2.69 1.88
N VAL A 257 10.03 2.64 2.93
CA VAL A 257 8.56 2.64 2.83
C VAL A 257 7.96 3.80 3.60
N PHE A 258 7.16 4.63 2.93
CA PHE A 258 6.35 5.69 3.53
C PHE A 258 4.89 5.25 3.61
N VAL A 259 4.35 5.15 4.82
CA VAL A 259 2.96 4.80 5.07
C VAL A 259 2.20 6.05 5.48
N ASN A 260 1.61 6.76 4.51
CA ASN A 260 0.83 7.99 4.78
C ASN A 260 -0.68 7.74 4.72
N GLY A 261 -1.13 6.71 3.99
CA GLY A 261 -2.54 6.31 3.89
C GLY A 261 -3.06 5.66 5.17
N ALA A 262 -4.24 6.08 5.63
CA ALA A 262 -4.89 5.49 6.80
C ALA A 262 -5.35 4.05 6.54
N ASN A 263 -5.52 3.26 7.60
CA ASN A 263 -5.96 1.86 7.56
C ASN A 263 -5.04 0.93 6.74
N PHE A 264 -3.78 1.33 6.54
CA PHE A 264 -2.78 0.52 5.88
C PHE A 264 -2.58 -0.83 6.59
N ALA A 265 -2.25 -1.88 5.85
CA ALA A 265 -1.70 -3.08 6.47
C ALA A 265 -0.52 -3.66 5.69
N ALA A 266 0.37 -4.37 6.37
CA ALA A 266 1.36 -5.21 5.74
C ALA A 266 1.45 -6.56 6.44
N THR A 267 1.66 -7.62 5.65
CA THR A 267 1.81 -8.97 6.18
C THR A 267 2.85 -9.79 5.41
N ASN A 268 3.60 -10.60 6.15
CA ASN A 268 4.50 -11.62 5.61
C ASN A 268 5.54 -11.09 4.61
N LEU A 269 6.20 -9.98 4.95
CA LEU A 269 7.24 -9.37 4.13
C LEU A 269 8.31 -8.68 4.98
N THR A 270 9.40 -8.27 4.34
CA THR A 270 10.50 -7.51 4.94
C THR A 270 10.55 -6.11 4.35
N ILE A 271 10.66 -5.10 5.21
CA ILE A 271 10.98 -3.72 4.87
C ILE A 271 12.37 -3.42 5.41
N SER A 272 13.31 -3.06 4.54
CA SER A 272 14.72 -2.93 4.90
C SER A 272 15.31 -1.61 4.42
N ASN A 273 16.12 -0.97 5.26
CA ASN A 273 17.10 0.00 4.79
C ASN A 273 18.51 -0.58 4.94
N ASP A 274 19.20 -0.79 3.82
CA ASP A 274 20.51 -1.45 3.76
C ASP A 274 21.70 -0.48 3.73
N TYR A 275 21.53 0.78 4.15
CA TYR A 275 22.63 1.74 4.29
C TYR A 275 23.71 1.30 5.29
N GLY A 276 23.30 0.71 6.43
CA GLY A 276 24.22 0.28 7.50
C GLY A 276 24.48 1.33 8.58
N GLU A 277 25.52 1.12 9.40
CA GLU A 277 25.91 2.10 10.43
C GLU A 277 26.57 3.36 9.83
N GLY A 278 26.46 4.48 10.55
CA GLY A 278 27.16 5.74 10.22
C GLY A 278 26.23 6.93 9.96
N SER A 279 24.94 6.69 9.71
CA SER A 279 23.93 7.73 9.58
C SER A 279 22.52 7.16 9.82
N GLN A 280 21.56 8.05 10.09
CA GLN A 280 20.14 7.74 10.15
C GLN A 280 19.66 7.22 8.79
N ALA A 281 19.02 6.05 8.80
CA ALA A 281 18.55 5.40 7.58
C ALA A 281 17.28 4.58 7.88
N VAL A 282 16.13 5.15 7.52
CA VAL A 282 14.82 4.63 7.91
C VAL A 282 14.39 3.49 6.99
N ALA A 283 13.90 2.38 7.56
CA ALA A 283 13.26 1.32 6.81
C ALA A 283 11.79 1.67 6.53
N ALA A 284 11.04 2.03 7.58
CA ALA A 284 9.64 2.44 7.44
C ALA A 284 9.33 3.74 8.20
N ASN A 285 8.63 4.66 7.53
CA ASN A 285 8.12 5.90 8.09
C ASN A 285 6.59 5.85 8.15
N LEU A 286 6.05 5.83 9.36
CA LEU A 286 4.63 5.63 9.65
C LEU A 286 3.96 6.96 9.98
N ASN A 287 3.09 7.43 9.08
CA ASN A 287 2.32 8.67 9.21
C ASN A 287 0.80 8.46 9.10
N GLY A 288 0.35 7.31 8.58
CA GLY A 288 -1.07 6.98 8.43
C GLY A 288 -1.65 6.40 9.71
N ASP A 289 -2.82 6.88 10.12
CA ASP A 289 -3.53 6.32 11.29
C ASP A 289 -4.05 4.90 11.01
N ARG A 290 -4.14 4.11 12.07
CA ARG A 290 -4.72 2.75 12.07
C ARG A 290 -3.96 1.74 11.20
N SER A 291 -2.64 1.83 11.16
CA SER A 291 -1.84 0.85 10.39
C SER A 291 -1.61 -0.44 11.16
N VAL A 292 -1.68 -1.59 10.48
CA VAL A 292 -1.42 -2.92 11.07
C VAL A 292 -0.28 -3.63 10.36
N PHE A 293 0.69 -4.15 11.11
CA PHE A 293 1.78 -4.98 10.61
C PHE A 293 1.73 -6.32 11.30
N ASP A 294 1.64 -7.42 10.54
CA ASP A 294 1.55 -8.79 11.07
C ASP A 294 2.59 -9.67 10.38
N ASN A 295 3.48 -10.32 11.13
CA ASN A 295 4.57 -11.11 10.54
C ASN A 295 5.40 -10.29 9.54
N VAL A 296 5.82 -9.08 9.96
CA VAL A 296 6.65 -8.17 9.17
C VAL A 296 8.04 -8.05 9.80
N ARG A 297 9.07 -7.96 8.98
CA ARG A 297 10.44 -7.68 9.43
C ARG A 297 10.84 -6.25 9.07
N PHE A 298 11.26 -5.46 10.05
CA PHE A 298 11.85 -4.14 9.85
C PHE A 298 13.35 -4.25 10.09
N LEU A 299 14.15 -4.06 9.04
CA LEU A 299 15.60 -4.24 9.10
C LEU A 299 16.32 -2.92 8.84
N GLY A 300 17.26 -2.58 9.69
CA GLY A 300 18.11 -1.41 9.49
C GLY A 300 19.26 -1.35 10.48
N ALA A 301 19.75 -0.14 10.70
CA ALA A 301 20.74 0.21 11.71
C ALA A 301 20.20 1.34 12.57
N GLN A 302 20.74 2.56 12.42
CA GLN A 302 20.24 3.74 13.14
C GLN A 302 18.90 4.20 12.53
N ASP A 303 17.92 4.50 13.38
CA ASP A 303 16.60 5.04 13.00
C ASP A 303 15.76 4.10 12.11
N THR A 304 15.78 2.78 12.36
CA THR A 304 15.12 1.79 11.49
C THR A 304 13.60 2.01 11.31
N LEU A 305 12.85 2.28 12.38
CA LEU A 305 11.39 2.42 12.35
C LEU A 305 10.97 3.76 12.92
N LEU A 306 10.52 4.66 12.05
CA LEU A 306 9.97 5.95 12.41
C LEU A 306 8.45 5.85 12.62
N VAL A 307 8.04 5.76 13.87
CA VAL A 307 6.64 5.86 14.32
C VAL A 307 6.27 7.34 14.45
N ASN A 308 6.06 8.02 13.32
CA ASN A 308 6.02 9.48 13.30
C ASN A 308 4.75 10.05 13.92
N ASN A 309 3.58 9.54 13.55
CA ASN A 309 2.29 10.12 13.94
C ASN A 309 1.17 9.08 13.96
N HIS A 310 0.12 9.31 14.76
CA HIS A 310 -1.08 8.47 14.86
C HIS A 310 -0.83 7.07 15.46
N ARG A 311 -1.78 6.14 15.29
CA ARG A 311 -1.80 4.83 15.97
C ARG A 311 -1.39 3.70 15.05
N HIS A 312 -0.50 2.83 15.54
CA HIS A 312 0.04 1.69 14.80
C HIS A 312 0.07 0.43 15.65
N TYR A 313 -0.25 -0.72 15.03
CA TYR A 313 -0.18 -2.02 15.68
C TYR A 313 0.77 -2.94 14.93
N VAL A 314 1.84 -3.36 15.60
CA VAL A 314 2.89 -4.24 15.06
C VAL A 314 2.89 -5.55 15.84
N LYS A 315 2.46 -6.64 15.22
CA LYS A 315 2.29 -7.94 15.91
C LYS A 315 3.04 -9.08 15.21
N ASN A 316 3.45 -10.08 15.98
CA ASN A 316 4.14 -11.28 15.48
C ASN A 316 5.34 -10.94 14.57
N SER A 317 5.99 -9.82 14.84
CA SER A 317 6.91 -9.19 13.89
C SER A 317 8.34 -9.21 14.42
N TYR A 318 9.25 -8.67 13.64
CA TYR A 318 10.65 -8.53 14.00
C TYR A 318 11.15 -7.12 13.68
N VAL A 319 11.88 -6.51 14.61
CA VAL A 319 12.55 -5.23 14.41
C VAL A 319 14.00 -5.36 14.84
N GLU A 320 14.94 -4.92 14.00
CA GLU A 320 16.35 -4.85 14.37
C GLU A 320 16.96 -3.50 14.04
N GLY A 321 17.98 -3.11 14.80
CA GLY A 321 18.72 -1.89 14.53
C GLY A 321 19.85 -1.66 15.53
N THR A 322 20.34 -0.42 15.59
CA THR A 322 21.52 -0.05 16.38
C THR A 322 21.28 1.10 17.35
N VAL A 323 21.00 2.30 16.86
CA VAL A 323 20.72 3.48 17.70
C VAL A 323 19.33 4.00 17.36
N ASP A 324 18.50 4.26 18.38
CA ASP A 324 17.18 4.88 18.25
C ASP A 324 16.28 4.17 17.23
N PHE A 325 16.43 2.86 17.07
CA PHE A 325 15.91 2.17 15.90
C PHE A 325 14.38 2.00 15.93
N ILE A 326 13.72 2.37 17.02
CA ILE A 326 12.27 2.63 17.11
C ILE A 326 12.07 4.03 17.69
N PHE A 327 11.64 5.00 16.90
CA PHE A 327 11.61 6.41 17.31
C PHE A 327 10.42 7.16 16.73
N GLY A 328 10.12 8.34 17.28
CA GLY A 328 9.05 9.21 16.79
C GLY A 328 8.02 9.60 17.86
N SER A 329 6.95 10.28 17.44
CA SER A 329 5.91 10.85 18.31
C SER A 329 4.57 10.11 18.31
N GLY A 330 4.39 9.12 17.43
CA GLY A 330 3.15 8.35 17.32
C GLY A 330 2.92 7.38 18.49
N THR A 331 1.76 6.74 18.47
CA THR A 331 1.38 5.67 19.40
C THR A 331 1.58 4.33 18.70
N ALA A 332 2.42 3.45 19.25
CA ALA A 332 2.65 2.12 18.69
C ALA A 332 2.55 1.04 19.76
N VAL A 333 1.81 -0.02 19.44
CA VAL A 333 1.81 -1.26 20.20
C VAL A 333 2.59 -2.31 19.42
N PHE A 334 3.67 -2.79 20.01
CA PHE A 334 4.42 -3.95 19.57
C PHE A 334 3.95 -5.15 20.40
N GLN A 335 3.32 -6.15 19.79
CA GLN A 335 2.81 -7.34 20.47
C GLN A 335 3.45 -8.62 19.94
N ASN A 336 3.97 -9.46 20.83
CA ASN A 336 4.62 -10.72 20.41
C ASN A 336 5.68 -10.48 19.31
N THR A 337 6.44 -9.39 19.47
CA THR A 337 7.44 -8.94 18.49
C THR A 337 8.84 -9.20 19.04
N ALA A 338 9.72 -9.72 18.19
CA ALA A 338 11.14 -9.87 18.49
C ALA A 338 11.89 -8.58 18.16
N VAL A 339 12.67 -8.09 19.11
CA VAL A 339 13.44 -6.84 19.01
C VAL A 339 14.91 -7.17 19.20
N TYR A 340 15.75 -6.84 18.22
CA TYR A 340 17.16 -7.22 18.21
C TYR A 340 18.10 -6.02 18.10
N GLN A 341 18.92 -5.82 19.14
CA GLN A 341 20.03 -4.86 19.12
C GLN A 341 21.24 -5.47 18.42
N LYS A 342 21.56 -4.99 17.22
CA LYS A 342 22.64 -5.52 16.38
C LYS A 342 24.02 -5.03 16.78
N ARG A 343 24.10 -3.83 17.37
CA ARG A 343 25.37 -3.16 17.64
C ARG A 343 26.07 -3.81 18.82
N SER A 344 27.30 -4.26 18.63
CA SER A 344 28.08 -4.92 19.69
C SER A 344 28.39 -3.98 20.87
N THR A 345 28.53 -2.68 20.60
CA THR A 345 28.68 -1.64 21.63
C THR A 345 27.36 -1.20 22.26
N GLY A 346 26.23 -1.76 21.79
CA GLY A 346 24.89 -1.44 22.25
C GLY A 346 24.42 -0.05 21.86
N GLY A 347 23.29 0.32 22.42
CA GLY A 347 22.61 1.57 22.13
C GLY A 347 21.15 1.54 22.57
N PRO A 348 20.49 2.70 22.58
CA PRO A 348 19.07 2.82 22.86
C PRO A 348 18.22 2.14 21.79
N ILE A 349 17.30 1.28 22.23
CA ILE A 349 16.26 0.71 21.36
C ILE A 349 15.28 1.80 20.93
N THR A 350 14.84 2.62 21.88
CA THR A 350 13.80 3.62 21.64
C THR A 350 14.27 5.06 21.78
N ALA A 351 13.75 5.94 20.93
CA ALA A 351 13.82 7.39 21.08
C ALA A 351 12.43 8.02 20.88
N ALA A 352 11.59 7.91 21.90
CA ALA A 352 10.23 8.44 21.85
C ALA A 352 10.21 9.97 22.00
N ARG A 353 9.27 10.61 21.30
CA ARG A 353 8.96 12.05 21.36
C ARG A 353 7.46 12.25 21.55
N THR A 354 6.84 11.39 22.34
CA THR A 354 5.42 11.49 22.67
C THR A 354 5.12 12.86 23.28
N ASP A 355 4.11 13.54 22.73
CA ASP A 355 3.64 14.83 23.27
C ASP A 355 2.99 14.64 24.65
N ALA A 356 3.07 15.65 25.52
CA ALA A 356 2.46 15.64 26.85
C ALA A 356 0.93 15.43 26.79
N ALA A 357 0.26 15.95 25.74
CA ALA A 357 -1.16 15.79 25.52
C ALA A 357 -1.55 14.34 25.16
N ASN A 358 -0.59 13.53 24.70
CA ASN A 358 -0.82 12.14 24.33
C ASN A 358 -0.47 11.23 25.50
N ALA A 359 -1.46 10.50 26.01
CA ALA A 359 -1.26 9.56 27.12
C ALA A 359 -0.34 8.38 26.75
N TYR A 360 -0.33 7.99 25.47
CA TYR A 360 0.30 6.77 24.99
C TYR A 360 1.33 7.03 23.89
N GLY A 361 2.55 6.55 24.11
CA GLY A 361 3.64 6.49 23.13
C GLY A 361 3.85 5.03 22.70
N PHE A 362 4.95 4.42 23.12
CA PHE A 362 5.30 3.06 22.72
C PHE A 362 4.99 2.03 23.81
N LEU A 363 4.32 0.94 23.42
CA LEU A 363 4.07 -0.23 24.26
C LEU A 363 4.72 -1.46 23.64
N PHE A 364 5.63 -2.10 24.36
CA PHE A 364 6.13 -3.43 24.05
C PHE A 364 5.41 -4.42 24.95
N TYR A 365 4.52 -5.21 24.36
CA TYR A 365 3.64 -6.13 25.05
C TYR A 365 3.97 -7.58 24.68
N ARG A 366 4.44 -8.38 25.65
CA ARG A 366 4.82 -9.78 25.40
C ARG A 366 5.85 -9.93 24.29
N CYS A 367 6.77 -8.99 24.20
CA CYS A 367 7.85 -9.02 23.24
C CYS A 367 9.02 -9.89 23.75
N THR A 368 10.00 -10.13 22.88
CA THR A 368 11.31 -10.65 23.27
C THR A 368 12.38 -9.67 22.82
N VAL A 369 13.21 -9.19 23.74
CA VAL A 369 14.32 -8.27 23.47
C VAL A 369 15.63 -9.00 23.65
N THR A 370 16.39 -9.12 22.57
CA THR A 370 17.72 -9.71 22.54
C THR A 370 18.72 -8.78 21.84
N GLY A 371 19.99 -9.15 21.83
CA GLY A 371 21.02 -8.33 21.20
C GLY A 371 22.36 -9.04 21.11
N ALA A 372 23.27 -8.43 20.36
CA ALA A 372 24.58 -9.00 20.01
C ALA A 372 25.51 -9.17 21.22
N THR A 373 25.45 -8.27 22.19
CA THR A 373 26.33 -8.26 23.37
C THR A 373 25.51 -8.11 24.65
N SER A 374 25.98 -8.74 25.73
CA SER A 374 25.38 -8.60 27.07
C SER A 374 25.70 -7.24 27.71
N ASN A 375 24.76 -6.67 28.45
CA ASN A 375 24.91 -5.49 29.29
C ASN A 375 25.36 -4.20 28.56
N THR A 376 24.94 -4.02 27.30
CA THR A 376 25.28 -2.84 26.48
C THR A 376 24.06 -2.06 25.99
N THR A 377 22.88 -2.67 25.98
CA THR A 377 21.66 -2.13 25.34
C THR A 377 20.82 -1.30 26.32
N GLN A 378 20.43 -0.10 25.92
CA GLN A 378 19.44 0.70 26.66
C GLN A 378 18.04 0.44 26.11
N LEU A 379 17.03 0.38 26.98
CA LEU A 379 15.62 0.30 26.63
C LEU A 379 15.17 1.56 25.87
N GLY A 380 15.73 2.73 26.20
CA GLY A 380 15.42 3.96 25.49
C GLY A 380 16.05 5.23 26.03
N ARG A 381 15.79 6.33 25.32
CA ARG A 381 16.12 7.70 25.70
C ARG A 381 15.05 8.69 25.22
N PRO A 382 14.89 9.86 25.87
CA PRO A 382 13.78 10.77 25.58
C PRO A 382 14.13 11.78 24.48
N TRP A 383 13.68 11.55 23.25
CA TRP A 383 13.82 12.56 22.19
C TRP A 383 12.93 13.78 22.43
N GLY A 384 11.77 13.59 23.06
CA GLY A 384 10.95 14.66 23.65
C GLY A 384 10.93 14.62 25.17
N PRO A 385 10.64 15.75 25.85
CA PRO A 385 10.64 15.82 27.32
C PRO A 385 9.60 14.87 27.96
N ASP A 386 8.45 14.67 27.31
CA ASP A 386 7.34 13.85 27.80
C ASP A 386 7.26 12.46 27.16
N ALA A 387 8.38 12.00 26.59
CA ALA A 387 8.53 10.71 25.93
C ALA A 387 7.92 9.58 26.77
N GLN A 388 7.11 8.71 26.14
CA GLN A 388 6.43 7.62 26.83
C GLN A 388 6.80 6.27 26.22
N VAL A 389 7.33 5.37 27.05
CA VAL A 389 7.66 3.99 26.67
C VAL A 389 7.32 3.06 27.82
N LEU A 390 6.61 1.97 27.52
CA LEU A 390 6.32 0.89 28.46
C LEU A 390 6.79 -0.45 27.87
N TYR A 391 7.64 -1.15 28.61
CA TYR A 391 7.90 -2.58 28.40
C TYR A 391 7.06 -3.38 29.39
N ARG A 392 6.11 -4.17 28.88
CA ARG A 392 5.13 -4.91 29.65
C ARG A 392 5.14 -6.39 29.31
N GLU A 393 5.19 -7.24 30.33
CA GLU A 393 5.15 -8.71 30.21
C GLU A 393 6.18 -9.21 29.18
N THR A 394 7.29 -8.48 29.02
CA THR A 394 8.27 -8.67 27.95
C THR A 394 9.50 -9.38 28.49
N SER A 395 10.03 -10.33 27.71
CA SER A 395 11.28 -11.02 28.02
C SER A 395 12.46 -10.15 27.61
N LEU A 396 13.28 -9.75 28.58
CA LEU A 396 14.49 -8.96 28.41
C LEU A 396 15.73 -9.84 28.66
N SER A 397 16.53 -10.08 27.62
CA SER A 397 17.75 -10.90 27.76
C SER A 397 18.89 -10.16 28.45
N ALA A 398 20.01 -10.85 28.66
CA ALA A 398 21.23 -10.30 29.22
C ALA A 398 21.82 -9.13 28.43
N THR A 399 21.31 -8.83 27.22
CA THR A 399 21.74 -7.67 26.43
C THR A 399 21.50 -6.33 27.12
N ILE A 400 20.47 -6.23 27.96
CA ILE A 400 20.09 -4.97 28.60
C ILE A 400 21.16 -4.52 29.60
N ALA A 401 21.56 -3.25 29.52
CA ALA A 401 22.41 -2.57 30.47
C ALA A 401 21.67 -2.40 31.81
N THR A 402 21.76 -3.40 32.68
CA THR A 402 20.87 -3.53 33.86
C THR A 402 21.03 -2.41 34.89
N ALA A 403 22.21 -1.80 35.00
CA ALA A 403 22.48 -0.70 35.91
C ALA A 403 21.86 0.64 35.44
N GLN A 404 21.83 0.88 34.12
CA GLN A 404 21.33 2.11 33.51
C GLN A 404 20.64 1.80 32.16
N PRO A 405 19.41 1.25 32.19
CA PRO A 405 18.70 0.87 30.97
C PRO A 405 18.03 2.06 30.29
N TRP A 406 17.88 3.19 30.97
CA TRP A 406 17.36 4.44 30.42
C TRP A 406 18.44 5.50 30.50
N ILE A 407 18.62 6.28 29.43
CA ILE A 407 19.66 7.32 29.35
C ILE A 407 19.09 8.63 28.84
N ASN A 408 19.81 9.72 29.10
CA ASN A 408 19.45 11.05 28.61
C ASN A 408 19.62 11.16 27.09
N MET A 409 18.93 12.13 26.49
CA MET A 409 19.17 12.54 25.12
C MET A 409 19.30 14.06 25.07
N SER A 410 20.51 14.56 24.82
CA SER A 410 20.83 15.99 24.90
C SER A 410 20.35 16.58 26.24
N SER A 411 19.50 17.61 26.22
CA SER A 411 18.95 18.25 27.43
C SER A 411 17.77 17.51 28.07
N ASN A 412 17.19 16.52 27.39
CA ASN A 412 16.06 15.76 27.93
C ASN A 412 16.58 14.67 28.88
N VAL A 413 16.14 14.73 30.13
CA VAL A 413 16.56 13.81 31.18
C VAL A 413 15.59 12.63 31.27
N TRP A 414 16.11 11.41 31.34
CA TRP A 414 15.29 10.20 31.32
C TRP A 414 14.32 10.09 32.52
N THR A 415 14.68 10.64 33.68
CA THR A 415 13.83 10.65 34.88
C THR A 415 12.60 11.54 34.76
N ASN A 416 12.60 12.50 33.82
CA ASN A 416 11.44 13.35 33.55
C ASN A 416 10.49 12.71 32.54
N ALA A 417 10.95 11.69 31.81
CA ALA A 417 10.17 10.97 30.83
C ALA A 417 9.25 9.93 31.49
N ARG A 418 8.24 9.47 30.74
CA ARG A 418 7.26 8.48 31.16
C ARG A 418 7.73 7.07 30.78
N PHE A 419 8.89 6.67 31.30
CA PHE A 419 9.50 5.36 31.06
C PHE A 419 9.20 4.39 32.17
N PHE A 420 8.59 3.25 31.82
CA PHE A 420 8.11 2.28 32.78
C PHE A 420 8.32 0.84 32.33
N GLU A 421 8.34 -0.06 33.30
CA GLU A 421 8.35 -1.50 33.11
C GLU A 421 7.23 -2.15 33.93
N TYR A 422 6.67 -3.26 33.44
CA TYR A 422 5.63 -4.00 34.15
C TYR A 422 5.75 -5.50 33.93
N LYS A 423 6.06 -6.25 34.99
CA LYS A 423 6.14 -7.73 34.99
C LYS A 423 7.01 -8.30 33.85
N ASN A 424 8.11 -7.63 33.53
CA ASN A 424 9.10 -8.13 32.59
C ASN A 424 9.86 -9.32 33.21
N THR A 425 10.40 -10.20 32.36
CA THR A 425 11.15 -11.40 32.77
C THR A 425 12.49 -11.48 32.06
N GLY A 426 13.34 -12.44 32.43
CA GLY A 426 14.67 -12.64 31.85
C GLY A 426 15.78 -11.89 32.59
N SER A 427 17.04 -12.20 32.25
CA SER A 427 18.21 -11.69 32.97
C SER A 427 18.45 -10.19 32.81
N GLY A 428 17.85 -9.55 31.80
CA GLY A 428 17.88 -8.10 31.61
C GLY A 428 16.79 -7.34 32.37
N ALA A 429 15.82 -8.04 32.98
CA ALA A 429 14.69 -7.46 33.72
C ALA A 429 14.99 -7.35 35.23
N THR A 430 16.14 -6.77 35.59
CA THR A 430 16.44 -6.45 36.99
C THR A 430 15.53 -5.33 37.52
N ILE A 431 15.44 -5.19 38.83
CA ILE A 431 14.70 -4.09 39.48
C ILE A 431 15.69 -3.27 40.30
N ASN A 432 15.75 -1.95 40.06
CA ASN A 432 16.55 -1.00 40.83
C ASN A 432 15.99 0.43 40.65
N GLY A 433 16.62 1.43 41.30
CA GLY A 433 16.18 2.82 41.28
C GLY A 433 16.17 3.48 39.89
N ASN A 434 16.89 2.93 38.91
CA ASN A 434 16.90 3.42 37.54
C ASN A 434 15.85 2.74 36.64
N ARG A 435 14.91 1.99 37.23
CA ARG A 435 13.94 1.15 36.50
C ARG A 435 12.52 1.31 37.06
N PRO A 436 11.83 2.42 36.75
CA PRO A 436 10.49 2.67 37.28
C PRO A 436 9.53 1.53 36.95
N GLN A 437 8.95 0.91 37.99
CA GLN A 437 7.98 -0.16 37.85
C GLN A 437 6.56 0.40 37.92
N MET A 438 5.71 -0.05 37.00
CA MET A 438 4.29 0.28 37.02
C MET A 438 3.55 -0.63 38.01
N SER A 439 2.59 -0.08 38.76
CA SER A 439 1.73 -0.88 39.64
C SER A 439 0.66 -1.64 38.84
N ASP A 440 0.08 -2.70 39.42
CA ASP A 440 -1.04 -3.44 38.81
C ASP A 440 -2.23 -2.53 38.47
N ALA A 441 -2.59 -1.60 39.38
CA ALA A 441 -3.69 -0.67 39.17
C ALA A 441 -3.44 0.31 38.02
N THR A 442 -2.22 0.84 37.90
CA THR A 442 -1.86 1.71 36.78
C THR A 442 -1.81 0.90 35.48
N ALA A 443 -1.18 -0.27 35.49
CA ALA A 443 -1.02 -1.13 34.31
C ALA A 443 -2.36 -1.59 33.70
N ALA A 444 -3.44 -1.63 34.46
CA ALA A 444 -4.80 -1.89 33.95
C ALA A 444 -5.25 -0.86 32.89
N ASN A 445 -4.69 0.35 32.91
CA ASN A 445 -4.96 1.40 31.92
C ASN A 445 -3.97 1.42 30.75
N TYR A 446 -2.92 0.58 30.77
CA TYR A 446 -1.86 0.53 29.75
C TYR A 446 -1.89 -0.82 29.01
N THR A 447 -3.02 -1.14 28.39
CA THR A 447 -3.21 -2.35 27.56
C THR A 447 -3.13 -2.01 26.07
N PRO A 448 -2.88 -2.99 25.18
CA PRO A 448 -3.00 -2.80 23.73
C PRO A 448 -4.30 -2.12 23.30
N GLN A 449 -5.43 -2.53 23.87
CA GLN A 449 -6.76 -1.95 23.63
C GLN A 449 -6.79 -0.46 23.97
N ARG A 450 -6.22 -0.05 25.10
CA ARG A 450 -6.21 1.36 25.57
C ARG A 450 -5.31 2.24 24.71
N TYR A 451 -4.15 1.73 24.31
CA TYR A 451 -3.21 2.44 23.43
C TYR A 451 -3.82 2.72 22.04
N LEU A 452 -4.55 1.75 21.50
CA LEU A 452 -5.07 1.82 20.13
C LEU A 452 -6.50 2.38 20.07
N ALA A 453 -7.15 2.55 21.21
CA ALA A 453 -8.48 3.14 21.29
C ALA A 453 -8.52 4.55 20.66
N GLY A 454 -9.70 4.89 20.15
CA GLY A 454 -10.05 6.21 19.68
C GLY A 454 -11.56 6.37 19.69
N THR A 455 -12.05 7.54 19.29
CA THR A 455 -13.49 7.82 19.16
C THR A 455 -14.13 7.12 17.96
N ASP A 456 -13.33 6.39 17.18
CA ASP A 456 -13.68 5.80 15.89
C ASP A 456 -13.92 4.28 15.94
N GLY A 457 -13.87 3.68 17.13
CA GLY A 457 -14.14 2.25 17.32
C GLY A 457 -13.08 1.31 16.74
N TRP A 458 -11.90 1.81 16.37
CA TRP A 458 -10.83 0.95 15.86
C TRP A 458 -10.32 0.00 16.95
N ASN A 459 -10.52 -1.30 16.76
CA ASN A 459 -10.06 -2.36 17.68
C ASN A 459 -9.33 -3.47 16.90
N PRO A 460 -8.04 -3.32 16.60
CA PRO A 460 -7.29 -4.32 15.83
C PRO A 460 -6.78 -5.49 16.69
N VAL A 461 -7.01 -5.46 18.01
CA VAL A 461 -6.52 -6.47 18.96
C VAL A 461 -7.52 -7.60 19.22
N GLY A 462 -8.76 -7.47 18.75
CA GLY A 462 -9.84 -8.44 18.97
C GLY A 462 -10.73 -8.05 20.15
#